data_AF-A0A530LDE3-F1
#
_entry.id   AF-A0A530LDE3-F1
#
_cell.length_a   1.000
_cell.length_b   1.000
_cell.length_c   1.000
_cell.angle_alpha   90.00
_cell.angle_beta   90.00
_cell.angle_gamma   90.00
#
_symmetry.space_group_name_H-M   'P 1'
#
loop_
_entity.id
_entity.type
_entity.pdbx_description
1 polymer ?
#
loop_
_entity_poly.entity_id
_entity_poly.type
_entity_poly.pdbx_seq_one_letter_code
_entity_poly.pdbx_strand_id
1 'polypeptide(L)' 'MKKVRKAVIPVAGLGTRFLPATKSMPKEMLPVVDRPVVQYAVDEAFEAGIEHIVFVT' A
#
# COMPACT_ATOMS: atom_id res chain seq x y z
N MET A 1 -9.42 1.70 25.78
CA MET A 1 -9.10 2.39 24.51
C MET A 1 -10.17 2.07 23.47
N LYS A 2 -10.50 3.01 22.57
CA LYS A 2 -11.32 2.68 21.38
C LYS A 2 -10.51 1.75 20.48
N LYS A 3 -11.13 0.70 19.93
CA LYS A 3 -10.48 -0.19 18.97
C LYS A 3 -10.08 0.62 17.72
N VAL A 4 -8.87 0.41 17.22
CA VAL A 4 -8.44 0.95 15.92
C VAL A 4 -9.14 0.16 14.82
N ARG A 5 -9.79 0.84 13.89
CA ARG A 5 -10.61 0.22 12.83
C ARG A 5 -10.28 0.72 11.43
N LYS A 6 -9.43 1.75 11.34
CA LYS A 6 -9.07 2.42 10.09
C LYS A 6 -7.55 2.50 9.97
N ALA A 7 -7.02 2.16 8.79
CA ALA A 7 -5.64 2.40 8.40
C ALA A 7 -5.60 3.40 7.25
N VAL A 8 -4.61 4.28 7.27
CA VAL A 8 -4.32 5.21 6.18
C VAL A 8 -3.00 4.79 5.54
N ILE A 9 -3.02 4.52 4.24
CA ILE A 9 -1.85 4.08 3.47
C ILE A 9 -1.54 5.17 2.42
N PRO A 10 -0.47 5.96 2.61
CA PRO A 10 -0.03 6.93 1.61
C PRO A 10 0.56 6.23 0.39
N VAL A 11 0.01 6.50 -0.79
CA VAL A 11 0.38 5.92 -2.09
C VAL A 11 0.65 6.97 -3.17
N ALA A 12 0.98 8.20 -2.76
CA ALA A 12 1.17 9.37 -3.62
C ALA A 12 2.58 9.54 -4.21
N GLY A 13 3.51 8.62 -3.90
CA GLY A 13 4.93 8.83 -4.18
C GLY A 13 5.34 8.42 -5.59
N LEU A 14 5.99 9.30 -6.33
CA LEU A 14 6.44 9.06 -7.72
C LEU A 14 7.47 7.92 -7.91
N GLY A 15 8.12 7.43 -6.85
CA GLY A 15 8.99 6.26 -6.95
C GLY A 15 10.22 6.42 -7.85
N THR A 16 10.83 7.61 -7.91
CA THR A 16 11.91 7.96 -8.85
C THR A 16 13.16 7.06 -8.80
N ARG A 17 13.39 6.36 -7.68
CA ARG A 17 14.49 5.38 -7.52
C ARG A 17 14.26 4.07 -8.28
N PHE A 18 13.04 3.82 -8.76
CA PHE A 18 12.65 2.62 -9.51
C PHE A 18 12.37 2.93 -10.98
N LEU A 19 12.88 4.06 -11.50
CA LEU A 19 12.80 4.33 -12.93
C LEU A 19 13.65 3.31 -13.72
N PRO A 20 13.20 2.90 -14.91
CA PRO A 20 12.02 3.41 -15.64
C PRO A 20 10.69 2.75 -15.24
N ALA A 21 10.71 1.71 -14.40
CA ALA A 21 9.51 0.91 -14.08
C ALA A 21 8.37 1.76 -13.48
N THR A 22 8.72 2.74 -12.65
CA THR A 22 7.74 3.63 -12.00
C THR A 22 7.32 4.85 -12.82
N LYS A 23 7.76 4.95 -14.09
CA LYS A 23 7.38 6.08 -14.96
C LYS A 23 5.88 6.07 -15.31
N SER A 24 5.30 4.89 -15.47
CA SER A 24 3.89 4.69 -15.87
C SER A 24 3.11 3.80 -14.90
N MET A 25 3.75 3.30 -13.85
CA MET A 25 3.13 2.45 -12.84
C MET A 25 3.47 2.99 -11.44
N PRO A 26 2.51 3.09 -10.51
CA PRO A 26 2.81 3.47 -9.13
C PRO A 26 3.81 2.51 -8.48
N LYS A 27 4.67 3.02 -7.59
CA LYS A 27 5.68 2.19 -6.93
C LYS A 27 5.05 1.11 -6.03
N GLU A 28 3.89 1.40 -5.46
CA GLU A 28 3.14 0.52 -4.58
C GLU A 28 2.50 -0.67 -5.33
N MET A 29 2.40 -0.56 -6.66
CA MET A 29 1.94 -1.62 -7.54
C MET A 29 3.06 -2.54 -8.05
N LEU A 30 4.33 -2.23 -7.75
CA LEU A 30 5.44 -3.12 -8.10
C LEU A 30 5.25 -4.48 -7.40
N PRO A 31 5.40 -5.61 -8.12
CA PRO A 31 5.20 -6.92 -7.53
C PRO A 31 6.40 -7.35 -6.68
N VAL A 32 6.13 -7.96 -5.54
CA VAL A 32 7.06 -8.85 -4.84
C VAL A 32 6.63 -10.26 -5.19
N VAL A 33 7.42 -10.95 -6.01
CA VAL A 33 7.09 -12.25 -6.60
C VAL A 33 5.85 -12.19 -7.49
N ASP A 34 4.65 -12.31 -6.91
CA ASP A 34 3.37 -12.46 -7.59
C ASP A 34 2.31 -11.44 -7.13
N ARG A 35 2.59 -10.65 -6.08
CA ARG A 35 1.63 -9.70 -5.49
C ARG A 35 2.19 -8.29 -5.40
N PRO A 36 1.38 -7.24 -5.65
CA PRO A 36 1.78 -5.86 -5.43
C PRO A 36 2.22 -5.59 -3.99
N VAL A 37 3.22 -4.72 -3.78
CA VAL A 37 3.66 -4.30 -2.43
C VAL A 37 2.49 -3.82 -1.57
N VAL A 38 1.54 -3.06 -2.13
CA VAL A 38 0.38 -2.55 -1.39
C VAL A 38 -0.50 -3.66 -0.81
N GLN A 39 -0.56 -4.83 -1.45
CA GLN A 39 -1.36 -5.96 -0.97
C GLN A 39 -0.85 -6.45 0.39
N TYR A 40 0.46 -6.52 0.57
CA TYR A 40 1.05 -6.94 1.84
C TYR A 40 0.66 -6.01 3.00
N ALA A 41 0.65 -4.69 2.76
CA ALA A 41 0.24 -3.71 3.77
C ALA A 41 -1.25 -3.80 4.10
N VAL A 42 -2.09 -4.13 3.11
CA VAL A 42 -3.52 -4.36 3.30
C VAL A 42 -3.77 -5.65 4.08
N ASP A 43 -3.09 -6.73 3.74
CA ASP A 43 -3.19 -8.02 4.43
C ASP A 43 -2.77 -7.87 5.91
N GLU A 44 -1.66 -7.19 6.18
CA GLU A 44 -1.19 -6.88 7.53
C GLU A 44 -2.23 -6.08 8.34
N ALA A 45 -2.86 -5.09 7.71
CA ALA A 45 -3.92 -4.31 8.36
C ALA A 45 -5.13 -5.18 8.72
N PHE A 46 -5.55 -6.08 7.83
CA PHE A 46 -6.64 -7.02 8.10
C PHE A 46 -6.29 -8.00 9.23
N GLU A 47 -5.07 -8.54 9.25
CA GLU A 47 -4.57 -9.39 10.35
C GLU A 47 -4.57 -8.66 11.70
N ALA A 48 -4.31 -7.34 11.69
CA ALA A 48 -4.40 -6.47 12.86
C ALA A 48 -5.85 -6.12 13.28
N GLY A 49 -6.86 -6.61 12.57
CA GLY A 49 -8.28 -6.36 12.86
C GLY A 49 -8.79 -4.99 12.40
N ILE A 50 -8.08 -4.35 11.46
CA ILE A 50 -8.49 -3.12 10.78
C ILE A 50 -9.44 -3.49 9.64
N GLU A 51 -10.57 -2.80 9.55
CA GLU A 51 -11.62 -3.13 8.57
C GLU A 51 -11.72 -2.11 7.44
N HIS A 52 -11.17 -0.91 7.65
CA HIS A 52 -11.26 0.18 6.69
C HIS A 52 -9.86 0.64 6.29
N ILE A 53 -9.56 0.54 5.01
CA ILE A 53 -8.31 1.06 4.44
C ILE A 53 -8.63 2.34 3.68
N VAL A 54 -7.83 3.37 3.89
CA VAL A 54 -7.92 4.66 3.19
C VAL A 54 -6.60 4.88 2.46
N PHE A 55 -6.65 4.94 1.14
CA PHE A 55 -5.50 5.30 0.33
C PHE A 55 -5.42 6.82 0.17
N VAL A 56 -4.24 7.38 0.39
CA VAL A 56 -3.95 8.80 0.09
C VAL A 56 -3.02 8.83 -1.11
N THR A 57 -3.59 9.08 -2.27
CA THR A 57 -2.93 9.17 -3.58
C THR A 57 -2.36 10.55 -3.86
#